data_AF-A0AA41H8M7-F1
#
_entry.id   AF-A0AA41H8M7-F1
#
_cell.length_a   1.000
_cell.length_b   1.000
_cell.length_c   1.000
_cell.angle_alpha   90.00
_cell.angle_beta   90.00
_cell.angle_gamma   90.00
#
_symmetry.space_group_name_H-M   'P 1'
#
loop_
_entity.id
_entity.type
_entity.pdbx_description
1 polymer ?
#
loop_
_entity_poly.entity_id
_entity_poly.type
_entity_poly.pdbx_seq_one_letter_code
_entity_poly.pdbx_strand_id
1 'polypeptide(L)'
;MNGTFDTLSYTRRLEAAGVPPEQAEAHALALSEALRMQLATKADLQLCKTELSHKIDLCRTDLTNKIGQVRTELIDRIELVRIELNDKIELVRAELNDKIELVRAELNARMDKMEAKHAADFAELRALVRDEIHGLRTEIMRWVIGLWIGQSAVLFAALAYFRT
;
A
#
# COMPACT_ATOMS: atom_id res chain seq x y z
N MET A 1 11.24 -38.07 52.83
CA MET A 1 11.79 -37.98 54.20
C MET A 1 10.63 -37.99 55.18
N ASN A 2 10.30 -39.14 55.78
CA ASN A 2 9.39 -39.17 56.94
C ASN A 2 10.25 -38.82 58.16
N GLY A 3 10.51 -37.53 58.36
CA GLY A 3 11.16 -37.01 59.57
C GLY A 3 10.18 -36.98 60.73
N THR A 4 9.62 -38.14 61.11
CA THR A 4 8.78 -38.24 62.29
C THR A 4 9.66 -38.08 63.53
N PHE A 5 9.33 -37.10 64.37
CA PHE A 5 9.98 -36.90 65.65
C PHE A 5 9.88 -38.18 66.50
N ASP A 6 11.01 -38.83 66.76
CA ASP A 6 11.06 -40.04 67.57
C ASP A 6 11.00 -39.66 69.05
N THR A 7 9.80 -39.75 69.59
CA THR A 7 9.49 -39.40 70.98
C THR A 7 10.29 -40.29 71.93
N LEU A 8 10.47 -41.59 71.63
CA LEU A 8 11.15 -42.54 72.51
C LEU A 8 12.66 -42.25 72.63
N SER A 9 13.34 -41.97 71.51
CA SER A 9 14.76 -41.61 71.55
C SER A 9 15.00 -40.21 72.15
N TYR A 10 14.01 -39.32 72.13
CA TYR A 10 14.08 -38.04 72.84
C TYR A 10 13.87 -38.21 74.36
N THR A 11 12.86 -38.98 74.78
CA THR A 11 12.63 -39.30 76.21
C THR A 11 13.86 -39.93 76.85
N ARG A 12 14.46 -40.95 76.22
CA ARG A 12 15.69 -41.61 76.72
C ARG A 12 16.86 -40.65 76.87
N ARG A 13 16.99 -39.65 75.99
CA ARG A 13 18.04 -38.64 76.09
C ARG A 13 17.81 -37.68 77.27
N LEU A 14 16.57 -37.37 77.59
CA LEU A 14 16.21 -36.56 78.76
C LEU A 14 16.46 -37.32 80.07
N GLU A 15 16.08 -38.60 80.14
CA GLU A 15 16.37 -39.48 81.28
C GLU A 15 17.87 -39.63 81.53
N ALA A 16 18.65 -39.86 80.47
CA ALA A 16 20.12 -39.93 80.54
C ALA A 16 20.77 -38.62 80.98
N ALA A 17 20.09 -37.48 80.76
CA ALA A 17 20.52 -36.16 81.22
C ALA A 17 20.06 -35.84 82.66
N GLY A 18 19.42 -36.79 83.35
CA GLY A 18 19.00 -36.65 84.74
C GLY A 18 17.59 -36.09 84.96
N VAL A 19 16.78 -35.96 83.89
CA VAL A 19 15.36 -35.59 84.02
C VAL A 19 14.57 -36.78 84.54
N PRO A 20 13.71 -36.64 85.56
CA PRO A 20 12.85 -37.72 86.05
C PRO A 20 12.00 -38.34 84.91
N PRO A 21 11.75 -39.66 84.91
CA PRO A 21 11.07 -40.36 83.81
C PRO A 21 9.73 -39.73 83.40
N GLU A 22 8.91 -39.38 84.40
CA GLU A 22 7.59 -38.75 84.20
C GLU A 22 7.70 -37.37 83.52
N GLN A 23 8.75 -36.60 83.84
CA GLN A 23 8.99 -35.28 83.24
C GLN A 23 9.60 -35.41 81.83
N ALA A 24 10.48 -36.39 81.61
CA ALA A 24 11.08 -36.66 80.32
C ALA A 24 10.00 -37.06 79.29
N GLU A 25 9.04 -37.88 79.68
CA GLU A 25 7.90 -38.27 78.85
C GLU A 25 6.98 -37.08 78.56
N ALA A 26 6.63 -36.28 79.57
CA ALA A 26 5.81 -35.08 79.40
C ALA A 26 6.45 -34.06 78.43
N HIS A 27 7.77 -33.84 78.52
CA HIS A 27 8.50 -32.96 77.61
C HIS A 27 8.52 -33.50 76.18
N ALA A 28 8.75 -34.81 76.01
CA ALA A 28 8.77 -35.45 74.70
C ALA A 28 7.40 -35.39 74.00
N LEU A 29 6.32 -35.60 74.76
CA LEU A 29 4.96 -35.49 74.27
C LEU A 29 4.59 -34.05 73.91
N ALA A 30 4.87 -33.09 74.79
CA ALA A 30 4.59 -31.67 74.55
C ALA A 30 5.33 -31.15 73.30
N LEU A 31 6.59 -31.54 73.12
CA LEU A 31 7.38 -31.16 71.94
C LEU A 31 6.87 -31.85 70.65
N SER A 32 6.51 -33.13 70.73
CA SER A 32 5.92 -33.87 69.61
C SER A 32 4.60 -33.23 69.15
N GLU A 33 3.77 -32.79 70.09
CA GLU A 33 2.51 -32.09 69.83
C GLU A 33 2.74 -30.69 69.25
N ALA A 34 3.65 -29.91 69.83
CA ALA A 34 4.02 -28.58 69.34
C ALA A 34 4.57 -28.63 67.89
N LEU A 35 5.41 -29.61 67.57
CA LEU A 35 5.93 -29.81 66.21
C LEU A 35 4.82 -30.20 65.22
N ARG A 36 3.82 -30.97 65.67
CA ARG A 36 2.67 -31.36 64.85
C ARG A 36 1.79 -30.17 64.48
N MET A 37 1.68 -29.18 65.35
CA MET A 37 0.91 -27.95 65.10
C MET A 37 1.58 -26.98 64.12
N GLN A 38 2.90 -27.02 63.96
CA GLN A 38 3.65 -26.09 63.10
C GLN A 38 3.88 -26.61 61.67
N LEU A 39 3.62 -27.89 61.42
CA LEU A 39 3.88 -28.53 60.12
C LEU A 39 2.62 -28.52 59.25
N ALA A 40 2.79 -28.16 57.97
CA ALA A 40 1.75 -28.35 56.97
C ALA A 40 1.37 -29.83 56.90
N THR A 41 0.09 -30.11 57.05
CA THR A 41 -0.45 -31.46 56.98
C THR A 41 -0.51 -31.93 55.53
N LYS A 42 -0.70 -33.24 55.34
CA LYS A 42 -0.97 -33.80 54.00
C LYS A 42 -2.22 -33.17 53.37
N ALA A 43 -3.22 -32.80 54.18
CA ALA A 43 -4.43 -32.15 53.70
C ALA A 43 -4.11 -30.76 53.13
N ASP A 44 -3.29 -29.96 53.82
CA ASP A 44 -2.86 -28.64 53.35
C ASP A 44 -2.12 -28.73 52.02
N LEU A 45 -1.23 -29.73 51.88
CA LEU A 45 -0.52 -29.98 50.62
C LEU A 45 -1.45 -30.41 49.50
N GLN A 46 -2.48 -31.23 49.77
CA GLN A 46 -3.46 -31.60 48.75
C GLN A 46 -4.31 -30.40 48.34
N LEU A 47 -4.72 -29.55 49.28
CA LEU A 47 -5.47 -28.33 48.98
C LEU A 47 -4.63 -27.36 48.14
N CYS A 48 -3.37 -27.14 48.49
CA CYS A 48 -2.45 -26.34 47.69
C CYS A 48 -2.26 -26.92 46.28
N LYS A 49 -2.14 -28.26 46.16
CA LYS A 49 -2.04 -28.94 44.86
C LYS A 49 -3.30 -28.74 44.02
N THR A 50 -4.49 -28.89 44.59
CA THR A 50 -5.74 -28.70 43.85
C THR A 50 -5.93 -27.25 43.42
N GLU A 51 -5.60 -26.29 44.27
CA GLU A 51 -5.64 -24.86 43.93
C GLU A 51 -4.66 -24.52 42.80
N LEU A 52 -3.43 -25.04 42.84
CA LEU A 52 -2.44 -24.83 41.79
C LEU A 52 -2.87 -25.46 40.47
N SER A 53 -3.37 -26.70 40.49
CA SER A 53 -3.94 -27.34 39.29
C SER A 53 -5.07 -26.50 38.69
N HIS A 54 -5.99 -26.02 39.53
CA HIS A 54 -7.10 -25.18 39.08
C HIS A 54 -6.63 -23.86 38.47
N LYS A 55 -5.63 -23.19 39.08
CA LYS A 55 -5.05 -21.96 38.53
C LYS A 55 -4.34 -22.21 37.19
N ILE A 56 -3.67 -23.36 37.04
CA ILE A 56 -3.04 -23.75 35.78
C ILE A 56 -4.10 -23.97 34.70
N ASP A 57 -5.20 -24.65 35.02
CA ASP A 57 -6.29 -24.91 34.08
C ASP A 57 -6.96 -23.60 33.65
N LEU A 58 -7.25 -22.69 34.59
CA LEU A 58 -7.77 -21.36 34.28
C LEU A 58 -6.83 -20.56 33.36
N CYS A 59 -5.53 -20.56 33.66
CA CYS A 59 -4.53 -19.89 32.84
C CYS A 59 -4.46 -20.49 31.43
N ARG A 60 -4.54 -21.83 31.31
CA ARG A 60 -4.54 -22.52 30.02
C ARG A 60 -5.78 -22.17 29.19
N THR A 61 -6.94 -22.09 29.81
CA THR A 61 -8.18 -21.67 29.15
C THR A 61 -8.11 -20.22 28.70
N ASP A 62 -7.65 -19.31 29.55
CA ASP A 62 -7.47 -17.89 29.21
C ASP A 62 -6.52 -17.69 28.03
N LEU A 63 -5.36 -18.36 28.05
CA LEU A 63 -4.40 -18.31 26.95
C LEU A 63 -4.97 -18.90 25.65
N THR A 64 -5.71 -20.01 25.73
CA THR A 64 -6.37 -20.61 24.56
C THR A 64 -7.38 -19.65 23.94
N ASN A 65 -8.17 -18.97 24.78
CA ASN A 65 -9.15 -17.98 24.33
C ASN A 65 -8.46 -16.76 23.70
N LYS A 66 -7.41 -16.22 24.32
CA LYS A 66 -6.62 -15.11 23.78
C LYS A 66 -5.98 -15.45 22.44
N ILE A 67 -5.41 -16.65 22.32
CA ILE A 67 -4.86 -17.14 21.04
C ILE A 67 -5.97 -17.22 19.97
N GLY A 68 -7.16 -17.71 20.35
CA GLY A 68 -8.32 -17.74 19.46
C GLY A 68 -8.74 -16.35 18.98
N GLN A 69 -8.83 -15.39 19.90
CA GLN A 69 -9.18 -13.99 19.61
C GLN A 69 -8.16 -13.34 18.66
N VAL A 70 -6.87 -13.43 18.98
CA VAL A 70 -5.80 -12.89 18.12
C VAL A 70 -5.82 -13.54 16.73
N ARG A 71 -6.09 -14.85 16.65
CA ARG A 71 -6.20 -15.54 15.36
C ARG A 71 -7.35 -14.98 14.52
N THR A 72 -8.52 -14.78 15.13
CA THR A 72 -9.68 -14.19 14.44
C THR A 72 -9.38 -12.76 14.00
N GLU A 73 -8.84 -11.91 14.88
CA GLU A 73 -8.48 -10.54 14.53
C GLU A 73 -7.47 -10.46 13.39
N LEU A 74 -6.49 -11.37 13.34
CA LEU A 74 -5.53 -11.43 12.24
C LEU A 74 -6.19 -11.85 10.92
N ILE A 75 -7.12 -12.82 10.95
CA ILE A 75 -7.88 -13.22 9.75
C ILE A 75 -8.70 -12.04 9.23
N ASP A 76 -9.41 -11.33 10.11
CA ASP A 76 -10.24 -10.19 9.74
C ASP A 76 -9.39 -9.05 9.15
N ARG A 77 -8.23 -8.76 9.76
CA ARG A 77 -7.28 -7.76 9.23
C ARG A 77 -6.72 -8.14 7.86
N ILE A 78 -6.42 -9.42 7.64
CA ILE A 78 -5.94 -9.90 6.33
C ILE A 78 -7.02 -9.70 5.26
N GLU A 79 -8.28 -10.03 5.57
CA GLU A 79 -9.37 -9.85 4.61
C GLU A 79 -9.65 -8.37 4.35
N LEU A 80 -9.60 -7.51 5.37
CA LEU A 80 -9.72 -6.07 5.20
C LEU A 80 -8.66 -5.52 4.24
N VAL A 81 -7.38 -5.85 4.48
CA VAL A 81 -6.27 -5.41 3.62
C VAL A 81 -6.44 -5.94 2.19
N ARG A 82 -6.93 -7.16 2.03
CA ARG A 82 -7.21 -7.75 0.70
C ARG A 82 -8.29 -6.96 -0.05
N ILE A 83 -9.38 -6.60 0.62
CA ILE A 83 -10.45 -5.77 0.05
C ILE A 83 -9.89 -4.40 -0.35
N GLU A 84 -9.19 -3.71 0.56
CA GLU A 84 -8.61 -2.39 0.30
C GLU A 84 -7.64 -2.39 -0.88
N LEU A 85 -6.83 -3.45 -1.03
CA LEU A 85 -5.90 -3.58 -2.16
C LEU A 85 -6.63 -3.80 -3.48
N ASN A 86 -7.69 -4.61 -3.49
CA ASN A 86 -8.52 -4.80 -4.69
C ASN A 86 -9.19 -3.48 -5.11
N ASP A 87 -9.76 -2.73 -4.16
CA ASP A 87 -10.40 -1.45 -4.44
C ASP A 87 -9.39 -0.43 -5.01
N LYS A 88 -8.17 -0.38 -4.45
CA LYS A 88 -7.10 0.47 -4.99
C LYS A 88 -6.66 0.05 -6.40
N ILE A 89 -6.61 -1.25 -6.69
CA ILE A 89 -6.28 -1.75 -8.02
C ILE A 89 -7.35 -1.30 -9.04
N GLU A 90 -8.62 -1.44 -8.69
CA GLU A 90 -9.72 -1.05 -9.58
C GLU A 90 -9.77 0.48 -9.78
N LEU A 91 -9.51 1.27 -8.73
CA LEU A 91 -9.39 2.73 -8.86
C LEU A 91 -8.26 3.13 -9.83
N VAL A 92 -7.06 2.56 -9.67
CA VAL A 92 -5.92 2.85 -10.54
C VAL A 92 -6.20 2.43 -11.98
N ARG A 93 -6.89 1.30 -12.18
CA ARG A 93 -7.32 0.85 -13.52
C ARG A 93 -8.28 1.84 -14.19
N ALA A 94 -9.27 2.33 -13.44
CA ALA A 94 -10.20 3.34 -13.93
C ALA A 94 -9.47 4.63 -14.31
N GLU A 95 -8.62 5.16 -13.42
CA GLU A 95 -7.83 6.37 -13.68
C GLU A 95 -6.91 6.24 -14.91
N LEU A 96 -6.29 5.08 -15.11
CA LEU A 96 -5.45 4.83 -16.28
C LEU A 96 -6.26 4.76 -17.57
N ASN A 97 -7.43 4.14 -17.55
CA ASN A 97 -8.32 4.12 -18.71
C ASN A 97 -8.78 5.54 -19.08
N ASP A 98 -9.18 6.34 -18.10
CA ASP A 98 -9.59 7.74 -18.32
C ASP A 98 -8.45 8.57 -18.91
N LYS A 99 -7.22 8.40 -18.40
CA LYS A 99 -6.03 9.06 -18.97
C LYS A 99 -5.73 8.63 -20.39
N ILE A 100 -5.89 7.34 -20.71
CA ILE A 100 -5.69 6.83 -22.08
C ILE A 100 -6.72 7.46 -23.03
N GLU A 101 -7.99 7.51 -22.64
CA GLU A 101 -9.04 8.12 -23.46
C GLU A 101 -8.82 9.63 -23.64
N LEU A 102 -8.39 10.33 -22.60
CA LEU A 102 -8.03 11.75 -22.70
C LEU A 102 -6.88 11.98 -23.69
N VAL A 103 -5.81 11.19 -23.60
CA VAL A 103 -4.66 11.30 -24.52
C VAL A 103 -5.07 10.98 -25.96
N ARG A 104 -5.93 9.97 -26.17
CA ARG A 104 -6.48 9.65 -27.50
C ARG A 104 -7.28 10.82 -28.07
N ALA A 105 -8.16 11.41 -27.27
CA ALA A 105 -8.95 12.57 -27.68
C ALA A 105 -8.06 13.78 -28.02
N GLU A 106 -7.05 14.06 -27.20
CA GLU A 106 -6.11 15.15 -27.47
C GLU A 106 -5.30 14.92 -28.75
N LEU A 107 -4.80 13.70 -28.97
CA LEU A 107 -4.07 13.35 -30.19
C LEU A 107 -4.95 13.49 -31.45
N ASN A 108 -6.20 13.02 -31.40
CA ASN A 108 -7.15 13.20 -32.50
C ASN A 108 -7.38 14.69 -32.79
N ALA A 109 -7.65 15.50 -31.77
CA ALA A 109 -7.85 16.94 -31.94
C ALA A 109 -6.61 17.64 -32.52
N ARG A 110 -5.39 17.20 -32.14
CA ARG A 110 -4.13 17.70 -32.72
C ARG A 110 -3.97 17.31 -34.19
N MET A 111 -4.36 16.10 -34.58
CA MET A 111 -4.36 15.67 -35.98
C MET A 111 -5.34 16.50 -36.81
N ASP A 112 -6.59 16.65 -36.36
CA ASP A 112 -7.62 17.45 -37.05
C ASP A 112 -7.13 18.89 -37.27
N LYS A 113 -6.51 19.49 -36.25
CA LYS A 113 -5.93 20.83 -36.33
C LYS A 113 -4.78 20.91 -37.35
N MET A 114 -3.94 19.88 -37.43
CA MET A 114 -2.84 19.81 -38.39
C MET A 114 -3.36 19.67 -39.82
N GLU A 115 -4.36 18.82 -40.03
CA GLU A 115 -5.02 18.65 -41.33
C GLU A 115 -5.68 19.95 -41.80
N ALA A 116 -6.39 20.64 -40.91
CA ALA A 116 -6.99 21.94 -41.21
C ALA A 116 -5.94 22.99 -41.56
N LYS A 117 -4.81 23.02 -40.83
CA LYS A 117 -3.71 23.95 -41.13
C LYS A 117 -3.09 23.65 -42.50
N HIS A 118 -2.79 22.38 -42.79
CA HIS A 118 -2.24 22.00 -44.10
C HIS A 118 -3.19 22.32 -45.25
N ALA A 119 -4.50 22.14 -45.06
CA ALA A 119 -5.51 22.53 -46.05
C ALA A 119 -5.52 24.04 -46.29
N ALA A 120 -5.41 24.84 -45.23
CA ALA A 120 -5.33 26.30 -45.31
C ALA A 120 -4.05 26.77 -46.02
N ASP A 121 -2.88 26.28 -45.58
CA ASP A 121 -1.58 26.61 -46.17
C ASP A 121 -1.55 26.27 -47.68
N PHE A 122 -2.17 25.15 -48.08
CA PHE A 122 -2.26 24.76 -49.48
C PHE A 122 -3.23 25.64 -50.30
N ALA A 123 -4.33 26.08 -49.70
CA ALA A 123 -5.26 27.02 -50.34
C ALA A 123 -4.59 28.39 -50.55
N GLU A 124 -3.82 28.87 -49.57
CA GLU A 124 -3.03 30.09 -49.65
C GLU A 124 -1.96 29.99 -50.75
N LEU A 125 -1.20 28.89 -50.80
CA LEU A 125 -0.20 28.67 -51.84
C LEU A 125 -0.83 28.67 -53.25
N ARG A 126 -1.99 28.04 -53.42
CA ARG A 126 -2.74 28.06 -54.69
C ARG A 126 -3.21 29.46 -55.09
N ALA A 127 -3.58 30.30 -54.11
CA ALA A 127 -3.97 31.68 -54.36
C ALA A 127 -2.77 32.52 -54.80
N LEU A 128 -1.63 32.40 -54.11
CA LEU A 128 -0.38 33.09 -54.45
C LEU A 128 0.09 32.73 -55.87
N VAL A 129 0.15 31.44 -56.20
CA VAL A 129 0.55 30.99 -57.55
C VAL A 129 -0.40 31.53 -58.62
N ARG A 130 -1.70 31.57 -58.35
CA ARG A 130 -2.68 32.15 -59.28
C ARG A 130 -2.45 33.64 -59.48
N ASP A 131 -2.19 34.38 -58.41
CA ASP A 131 -1.95 35.82 -58.46
C ASP A 131 -0.65 36.14 -59.21
N GLU A 132 0.43 35.40 -58.97
CA GLU A 132 1.69 35.52 -59.72
C GLU A 132 1.49 35.27 -61.22
N ILE A 133 0.74 34.24 -61.60
CA ILE A 133 0.41 33.97 -63.01
C ILE A 133 -0.40 35.12 -63.62
N HIS A 134 -1.37 35.69 -62.89
CA HIS A 134 -2.11 36.86 -63.34
C HIS A 134 -1.19 38.07 -63.50
N GLY A 135 -0.31 38.34 -62.54
CA GLY A 135 0.72 39.37 -62.59
C GLY A 135 1.57 39.24 -63.86
N LEU A 136 2.21 38.08 -64.06
CA LEU A 136 3.02 37.80 -65.25
C LEU A 136 2.24 37.98 -66.55
N ARG A 137 0.97 37.53 -66.61
CA ARG A 137 0.12 37.71 -67.78
C ARG A 137 -0.15 39.19 -68.08
N THR A 138 -0.44 39.99 -67.05
CA THR A 138 -0.67 41.44 -67.23
C THR A 138 0.59 42.16 -67.68
N GLU A 139 1.75 41.79 -67.13
CA GLU A 139 3.04 42.35 -67.55
C GLU A 139 3.36 42.03 -69.00
N ILE A 140 3.21 40.77 -69.42
CA ILE A 140 3.41 40.34 -70.81
C ILE A 140 2.48 41.11 -71.75
N MET A 141 1.19 41.24 -71.42
CA MET A 141 0.25 42.00 -72.25
C MET A 141 0.64 43.47 -72.38
N ARG A 142 1.07 44.11 -71.28
CA ARG A 142 1.57 45.48 -71.31
C ARG A 142 2.75 45.65 -72.28
N TRP A 143 3.72 44.73 -72.24
CA TRP A 143 4.86 44.73 -73.17
C TRP A 143 4.45 44.44 -74.62
N VAL A 144 3.56 43.46 -74.85
CA VAL A 144 3.07 43.09 -76.19
C VAL A 144 2.32 44.26 -76.83
N ILE A 145 1.44 44.95 -76.10
CA ILE A 145 0.74 46.14 -76.59
C ILE A 145 1.74 47.23 -76.97
N GLY A 146 2.74 47.49 -76.11
CA GLY A 146 3.80 48.46 -76.41
C GLY A 146 4.56 48.11 -77.70
N LEU A 147 4.88 46.82 -77.89
CA LEU A 147 5.55 46.33 -79.10
C LEU A 147 4.67 46.45 -80.36
N TRP A 148 3.39 46.11 -80.29
CA TRP A 148 2.43 46.27 -81.41
C TRP A 148 2.30 47.73 -81.85
N ILE A 149 2.20 48.65 -80.89
CA ILE A 149 2.15 50.10 -81.15
C ILE A 149 3.45 50.54 -81.84
N GLY A 150 4.60 50.11 -81.30
CA GLY A 150 5.91 50.43 -81.87
C GLY A 150 6.10 49.91 -83.30
N GLN A 151 5.80 48.63 -83.56
CA GLN A 151 5.89 48.02 -84.90
C GLN A 151 4.99 48.75 -85.91
N SER A 152 3.77 49.08 -85.51
CA SER A 152 2.83 49.80 -86.36
C SER A 152 3.38 51.18 -86.73
N ALA A 153 3.92 51.93 -85.76
CA ALA A 153 4.54 53.23 -86.00
C ALA A 153 5.71 53.16 -86.99
N VAL A 154 6.57 52.14 -86.88
CA VAL A 154 7.69 51.91 -87.82
C VAL A 154 7.19 51.60 -89.23
N LEU A 155 6.18 50.75 -89.37
CA LEU A 155 5.58 50.42 -90.67
C LEU A 155 4.97 51.65 -91.35
N PHE A 156 4.25 52.50 -90.62
CA PHE A 156 3.71 53.75 -91.15
C PHE A 156 4.82 54.70 -91.62
N ALA A 157 5.89 54.85 -90.83
CA ALA A 157 7.03 55.68 -91.21
C ALA A 157 7.73 55.16 -92.48
N ALA A 158 7.93 53.84 -92.59
CA ALA A 158 8.50 53.23 -93.78
C ALA A 158 7.63 53.44 -95.03
N LEU A 159 6.31 53.26 -94.92
CA LEU A 159 5.38 53.52 -96.03
C LEU A 159 5.38 54.98 -96.47
N ALA A 160 5.49 55.93 -95.54
CA ALA A 160 5.60 57.35 -95.86
C ALA A 160 6.89 57.67 -96.62
N TYR A 161 8.02 57.09 -96.20
CA TYR A 161 9.33 57.28 -96.84
C TYR A 161 9.39 56.77 -98.28
N PHE A 162 8.74 55.65 -98.60
CA PHE A 162 8.72 55.11 -99.97
C PHE A 162 7.75 55.86 -100.93
N ARG A 163 6.91 56.75 -100.42
CA ARG A 163 5.91 57.50 -101.22
C ARG A 163 6.35 58.92 -101.59
N THR A 164 7.44 59.41 -100.96
CA THR A 164 8.16 60.65 -101.29
C THR A 164 9.29 60.37 -102.26
#